data_AF-A0A0H5S9R0-F1
#
_entry.id   AF-A0A0H5S9R0-F1
#
_cell.length_a   1.000
_cell.length_b   1.000
_cell.length_c   1.000
_cell.angle_alpha   90.00
_cell.angle_beta   90.00
_cell.angle_gamma   90.00
#
_symmetry.space_group_name_H-M   'P 1'
#
loop_
_entity.id
_entity.type
_entity.pdbx_description
1 polymer ?
#
loop_
_entity_poly.entity_id
_entity_poly.type
_entity_poly.pdbx_seq_one_letter_code
_entity_poly.pdbx_strand_id
1 'polypeptide(L)'
;MLGFFVQTVVKRWSVLFENMGYIESTSMYIGGYVNGIDDESRLLRRTMARYLCLTQLLIYRDISIRVRKRFPTYDSIIKTGFMSENEYEILKSTQPDFDKYWVPINWIYALIFRGRKSGKIISDAIACKLCDVCFY
;
A
#
# COMPACT_ATOMS: atom_id res chain seq x y z
N MET A 1 14.03 -1.69 38.71
CA MET A 1 13.69 -2.71 37.69
C MET A 1 12.37 -2.42 36.98
N LEU A 2 11.24 -2.24 37.67
CA LEU A 2 9.93 -1.97 37.04
C LEU A 2 9.90 -0.70 36.17
N GLY A 3 10.50 0.41 36.63
CA GLY A 3 10.53 1.66 35.87
C GLY A 3 11.21 1.55 34.50
N PHE A 4 12.36 0.86 34.43
CA PHE A 4 13.07 0.60 33.17
C PHE A 4 12.26 -0.28 32.21
N PHE A 5 11.59 -1.30 32.74
CA PHE A 5 10.72 -2.17 31.94
C PHE A 5 9.54 -1.39 31.34
N VAL A 6 8.81 -0.64 32.18
CA VAL A 6 7.65 0.16 31.74
C VAL A 6 8.08 1.22 30.71
N GLN A 7 9.19 1.93 30.95
CA GLN A 7 9.70 2.92 30.00
C GLN A 7 10.06 2.30 28.64
N THR A 8 10.65 1.10 28.64
CA THR A 8 10.96 0.37 27.41
C THR A 8 9.70 -0.03 26.64
N VAL A 9 8.68 -0.54 27.36
CA VAL A 9 7.39 -0.92 26.76
C VAL A 9 6.69 0.30 26.14
N VAL A 10 6.60 1.41 26.89
CA VAL A 10 6.00 2.66 26.39
C VAL A 10 6.74 3.17 25.16
N LYS A 11 8.09 3.18 25.18
CA LYS A 11 8.89 3.61 24.03
C LYS A 11 8.60 2.76 22.78
N ARG A 12 8.54 1.43 22.92
CA ARG A 12 8.23 0.53 21.79
C ARG A 12 6.82 0.74 21.27
N TRP A 13 5.85 0.99 22.15
CA TRP A 13 4.47 1.29 21.77
C TRP A 13 4.36 2.61 21.01
N SER A 14 5.03 3.67 21.46
CA SER A 14 5.09 4.95 20.76
C SER A 14 5.70 4.79 19.36
N VAL A 15 6.82 4.09 19.24
CA VAL A 15 7.46 3.81 17.95
C VAL A 15 6.50 3.04 17.01
N LEU A 16 5.76 2.06 17.53
CA LEU A 16 4.77 1.34 16.71
C LEU A 16 3.65 2.26 16.21
N PHE A 17 3.19 3.20 17.04
CA PHE A 17 2.16 4.16 16.67
C PHE A 17 2.66 5.20 15.64
N GLU A 18 3.88 5.69 15.81
CA GLU A 18 4.53 6.63 14.88
C GLU A 18 4.82 6.01 13.51
N ASN A 19 5.14 4.71 13.47
CA ASN A 19 5.38 3.96 12.23
C ASN A 19 4.11 3.29 11.68
N MET A 20 2.93 3.69 12.16
CA MET A 20 1.67 3.24 11.58
C MET A 20 1.60 3.80 10.15
N GLY A 21 1.71 2.95 9.13
CA GLY A 21 1.76 3.37 7.73
C GLY A 21 0.46 4.03 7.25
N TYR A 22 0.30 5.32 7.52
CA TYR A 22 -0.80 6.16 7.07
C TYR A 22 -0.71 6.37 5.56
N ILE A 23 -1.76 6.02 4.83
CA ILE A 23 -1.81 6.04 3.36
C ILE A 23 -2.36 7.37 2.80
N GLU A 24 -2.84 8.25 3.67
CA GLU A 24 -3.56 9.48 3.35
C GLU A 24 -2.67 10.44 2.57
N SER A 25 -1.44 10.67 3.04
CA SER A 25 -0.46 11.55 2.39
C SER A 25 -0.20 11.08 0.95
N THR A 26 0.16 9.81 0.77
CA THR A 26 0.45 9.21 -0.54
C THR A 26 -0.77 9.26 -1.47
N SER A 27 -1.96 9.00 -0.92
CA SER A 27 -3.22 9.08 -1.67
C SER A 27 -3.52 10.51 -2.15
N MET A 28 -3.21 11.52 -1.33
CA MET A 28 -3.36 12.93 -1.70
C MET A 28 -2.41 13.32 -2.84
N TYR A 29 -1.15 12.86 -2.79
CA TYR A 29 -0.19 13.07 -3.89
C TYR A 29 -0.63 12.38 -5.18
N ILE A 30 -1.10 11.12 -5.11
CA ILE A 30 -1.67 10.40 -6.26
C ILE A 30 -2.84 11.19 -6.86
N GLY A 31 -3.73 11.70 -6.01
CA GLY A 31 -4.88 12.51 -6.42
C GLY A 31 -4.48 13.80 -7.15
N GLY A 32 -3.45 14.48 -6.67
CA GLY A 32 -2.99 15.76 -7.23
C GLY A 32 -2.08 15.63 -8.46
N TYR A 33 -1.30 14.56 -8.56
CA TYR A 33 -0.27 14.42 -9.60
C TYR A 33 -0.67 13.57 -10.81
N VAL A 34 -1.70 12.74 -10.68
CA VAL A 34 -2.28 12.03 -11.82
C VAL A 34 -3.36 12.89 -12.45
N ASN A 35 -3.07 13.43 -13.62
CA ASN A 35 -3.97 14.33 -14.33
C ASN A 35 -5.00 13.56 -15.18
N GLY A 36 -6.10 14.24 -15.50
CA GLY A 36 -7.16 13.72 -16.35
C GLY A 36 -8.43 13.37 -15.57
N ILE A 37 -9.56 13.69 -16.20
CA ILE A 37 -10.93 13.47 -15.68
C ILE A 37 -11.54 12.21 -16.32
N ASP A 38 -10.91 11.69 -17.36
CA ASP A 38 -11.30 10.47 -18.05
C ASP A 38 -11.24 9.23 -17.15
N ASP A 39 -11.92 8.18 -17.62
CA ASP A 39 -12.03 6.92 -16.89
C ASP A 39 -10.69 6.24 -16.65
N GLU A 40 -9.73 6.35 -17.57
CA GLU A 40 -8.41 5.74 -17.37
C GLU A 40 -7.66 6.41 -16.22
N SER A 41 -7.62 7.75 -16.19
CA SER A 41 -7.00 8.49 -15.10
C SER A 41 -7.70 8.24 -13.76
N ARG A 42 -9.03 8.14 -13.77
CA ARG A 42 -9.82 7.77 -12.59
C ARG A 42 -9.46 6.36 -12.10
N LEU A 43 -9.36 5.38 -13.00
CA LEU A 43 -8.97 4.01 -12.67
C LEU A 43 -7.53 3.93 -12.18
N LEU A 44 -6.60 4.70 -12.75
CA LEU A 44 -5.20 4.75 -12.32
C LEU A 44 -5.10 5.20 -10.85
N ARG A 45 -5.76 6.31 -10.49
CA ARG A 45 -5.81 6.83 -9.11
C ARG A 45 -6.43 5.82 -8.14
N ARG A 46 -7.61 5.26 -8.49
CA ARG A 46 -8.33 4.30 -7.64
C ARG A 46 -7.53 3.01 -7.43
N THR A 47 -6.85 2.53 -8.48
CA THR A 47 -6.07 1.29 -8.40
C THR A 47 -4.84 1.48 -7.53
N MET A 48 -4.10 2.58 -7.67
CA MET A 48 -2.96 2.85 -6.80
C MET A 48 -3.37 3.03 -5.34
N ALA A 49 -4.46 3.76 -5.07
CA ALA A 49 -4.99 3.89 -3.71
C ALA A 49 -5.41 2.53 -3.12
N ARG A 50 -6.06 1.67 -3.92
CA ARG A 50 -6.40 0.31 -3.50
C ARG A 50 -5.16 -0.53 -3.18
N TYR A 51 -4.08 -0.41 -3.96
CA TYR A 51 -2.83 -1.10 -3.67
C TYR A 51 -2.15 -0.60 -2.39
N LEU A 52 -2.23 0.69 -2.08
CA LEU A 52 -1.78 1.21 -0.77
C LEU A 52 -2.56 0.56 0.38
N CYS A 53 -3.89 0.54 0.28
CA CYS A 53 -4.75 -0.12 1.26
C CYS A 53 -4.45 -1.62 1.37
N LEU A 54 -4.19 -2.29 0.25
CA LEU A 54 -3.89 -3.71 0.22
C LEU A 54 -2.56 -4.02 0.93
N THR A 55 -1.50 -3.26 0.66
CA THR A 55 -0.23 -3.39 1.39
C THR A 55 -0.44 -3.25 2.89
N GLN A 56 -1.15 -2.19 3.31
CA GLN A 56 -1.44 -1.95 4.71
C GLN A 56 -2.24 -3.11 5.35
N LEU A 57 -3.25 -3.61 4.64
CA LEU A 57 -4.07 -4.73 5.10
C LEU A 57 -3.25 -6.01 5.28
N LEU A 58 -2.37 -6.34 4.34
CA LEU A 58 -1.55 -7.55 4.41
C LEU A 58 -0.60 -7.49 5.61
N ILE A 59 0.06 -6.35 5.84
CA ILE A 59 0.93 -6.15 7.01
C ILE A 59 0.12 -6.25 8.31
N TYR A 60 -1.01 -5.55 8.38
CA TYR A 60 -1.82 -5.52 9.61
C TYR A 60 -2.47 -6.87 9.93
N ARG A 61 -2.79 -7.69 8.94
CA ARG A 61 -3.26 -9.06 9.15
C ARG A 61 -2.25 -9.89 9.95
N ASP A 62 -0.96 -9.62 9.77
CA ASP A 62 0.12 -10.39 10.39
C ASP A 62 0.55 -9.86 11.75
N ILE A 63 0.38 -8.56 12.02
CA ILE A 63 0.70 -7.97 13.34
C ILE A 63 -0.52 -7.75 14.25
N SER A 64 -1.74 -7.74 13.72
CA SER A 64 -2.97 -7.46 14.48
C SER A 64 -3.95 -8.63 14.45
N ILE A 65 -4.19 -9.22 15.62
CA ILE A 65 -5.18 -10.30 15.82
C ILE A 65 -6.58 -9.86 15.35
N ARG A 66 -6.94 -8.59 15.57
CA ARG A 66 -8.25 -8.05 15.18
C ARG A 66 -8.40 -8.03 13.66
N VAL A 67 -7.37 -7.61 12.94
CA VAL A 67 -7.37 -7.58 11.47
C VAL A 67 -7.34 -8.99 10.91
N ARG A 68 -6.57 -9.91 11.52
CA ARG A 68 -6.57 -11.33 11.15
C ARG A 68 -7.93 -12.01 11.30
N LYS A 69 -8.66 -11.70 12.38
CA LYS A 69 -10.03 -12.20 12.57
C LYS A 69 -11.00 -11.68 11.53
N ARG A 70 -10.82 -10.43 11.08
CA ARG A 70 -11.64 -9.82 10.02
C ARG A 70 -11.30 -10.36 8.63
N PHE A 71 -10.02 -10.62 8.37
CA PHE A 71 -9.51 -11.10 7.09
C PHE A 71 -8.72 -12.40 7.27
N PRO A 72 -9.37 -13.53 7.58
CA PRO A 72 -8.68 -14.78 7.91
C PRO A 72 -8.00 -15.42 6.70
N THR A 73 -8.51 -15.22 5.48
CA THR A 73 -8.01 -15.83 4.24
C THR A 73 -7.88 -14.80 3.13
N TYR A 74 -7.10 -15.09 2.08
CA TYR A 74 -7.04 -14.24 0.90
C TYR A 74 -8.40 -14.09 0.21
N ASP A 75 -9.25 -15.12 0.20
CA ASP A 75 -10.62 -15.03 -0.32
C ASP A 75 -11.44 -13.93 0.37
N SER A 76 -11.25 -13.72 1.69
CA SER A 76 -11.95 -12.64 2.40
C SER A 76 -11.47 -11.25 1.96
N ILE A 77 -10.20 -11.12 1.57
CA ILE A 77 -9.60 -9.90 1.02
C ILE A 77 -10.15 -9.65 -0.40
N ILE A 78 -10.29 -10.71 -1.19
CA ILE A 78 -10.82 -10.65 -2.56
C ILE A 78 -12.30 -10.26 -2.53
N LYS A 79 -13.11 -10.94 -1.72
CA LYS A 79 -14.56 -10.67 -1.57
C LYS A 79 -14.86 -9.25 -1.11
N THR A 80 -13.98 -8.64 -0.33
CA THR A 80 -14.12 -7.25 0.14
C THR A 80 -13.58 -6.22 -0.85
N GLY A 81 -12.96 -6.65 -1.96
CA GLY A 81 -12.56 -5.80 -3.06
C GLY A 81 -11.19 -5.12 -2.90
N PHE A 82 -10.36 -5.54 -1.94
CA PHE A 82 -8.99 -5.03 -1.83
C PHE A 82 -8.06 -5.61 -2.90
N MET A 83 -8.36 -6.83 -3.38
CA MET A 83 -7.61 -7.57 -4.37
C MET A 83 -8.58 -8.26 -5.33
N SER A 84 -8.21 -8.39 -6.60
CA SER A 84 -8.94 -9.25 -7.56
C SER A 84 -8.33 -10.65 -7.61
N GLU A 85 -9.09 -11.63 -8.12
CA GLU A 85 -8.61 -13.01 -8.27
C GLU A 85 -7.33 -13.09 -9.12
N ASN A 86 -7.29 -12.35 -10.23
CA ASN A 86 -6.11 -12.31 -11.10
C ASN A 86 -4.87 -11.76 -10.36
N GLU A 87 -5.06 -10.75 -9.52
CA GLU A 87 -3.97 -10.20 -8.71
C GLU A 87 -3.51 -11.17 -7.64
N TYR A 88 -4.42 -11.97 -7.08
CA TYR A 88 -4.07 -13.01 -6.12
C TYR A 88 -3.20 -14.10 -6.78
N GLU A 89 -3.54 -14.53 -7.98
CA GLU A 89 -2.72 -15.50 -8.73
C GLU A 89 -1.31 -14.96 -9.02
N ILE A 90 -1.21 -13.68 -9.43
CA ILE A 90 0.09 -13.02 -9.63
C ILE A 90 0.87 -12.96 -8.31
N LEU A 91 0.23 -12.54 -7.22
CA LEU A 91 0.84 -12.47 -5.89
C LEU A 91 1.37 -13.85 -5.46
N LYS A 92 0.58 -14.91 -5.65
CA LYS A 92 0.95 -16.28 -5.30
C LYS A 92 2.14 -16.78 -6.12
N SER A 93 2.14 -16.50 -7.43
CA SER A 93 3.21 -16.91 -8.36
C SER A 93 4.53 -16.15 -8.16
N THR A 94 4.49 -14.99 -7.50
CA THR A 94 5.68 -14.16 -7.27
C THR A 94 6.66 -14.86 -6.33
N GLN A 95 7.92 -14.96 -6.76
CA GLN A 95 9.04 -15.45 -5.96
C GLN A 95 9.76 -14.28 -5.27
N PRO A 96 10.43 -14.50 -4.12
CA PRO A 96 10.48 -15.73 -3.32
C PRO A 96 9.20 -15.99 -2.52
N ASP A 97 9.04 -17.21 -2.00
CA ASP A 97 7.90 -17.60 -1.13
C ASP A 97 8.06 -17.11 0.32
N PHE A 98 8.28 -15.80 0.47
CA PHE A 98 8.22 -15.09 1.74
C PHE A 98 7.00 -14.16 1.76
N ASP A 99 6.88 -13.34 2.80
CA ASP A 99 5.84 -12.34 2.88
C ASP A 99 5.94 -11.32 1.73
N LYS A 100 4.84 -11.21 0.97
CA LYS A 100 4.76 -10.45 -0.29
C LYS A 100 4.11 -9.07 -0.13
N TYR A 101 4.27 -8.44 1.04
CA TYR A 101 3.68 -7.12 1.34
C TYR A 101 4.17 -6.03 0.39
N TRP A 102 5.37 -6.18 -0.15
CA TRP A 102 5.99 -5.24 -1.08
C TRP A 102 5.41 -5.32 -2.51
N VAL A 103 4.73 -6.41 -2.87
CA VAL A 103 4.27 -6.65 -4.24
C VAL A 103 3.26 -5.60 -4.71
N PRO A 104 2.22 -5.22 -3.92
CA PRO A 104 1.32 -4.15 -4.33
C PRO A 104 2.02 -2.78 -4.42
N ILE A 105 3.05 -2.51 -3.62
CA ILE A 105 3.88 -1.30 -3.78
C ILE A 105 4.62 -1.32 -5.12
N ASN A 106 5.19 -2.46 -5.50
CA ASN A 106 5.82 -2.61 -6.82
C ASN A 106 4.81 -2.42 -7.98
N TRP A 107 3.57 -2.87 -7.81
CA TRP A 107 2.51 -2.61 -8.79
C TRP A 107 2.17 -1.11 -8.90
N ILE A 108 2.24 -0.35 -7.80
CA ILE A 108 2.09 1.11 -7.85
C ILE A 108 3.20 1.73 -8.71
N TYR A 109 4.47 1.31 -8.58
CA TYR A 109 5.54 1.82 -9.45
C TYR A 109 5.27 1.54 -10.92
N ALA A 110 4.82 0.33 -11.26
CA ALA A 110 4.44 0.00 -12.63
C ALA A 110 3.32 0.93 -13.15
N LEU A 111 2.34 1.27 -12.30
CA LEU A 111 1.27 2.22 -12.65
C LEU A 111 1.77 3.67 -12.77
N ILE A 112 2.70 4.11 -11.93
CA ILE A 112 3.34 5.43 -12.03
C ILE A 112 4.08 5.53 -13.38
N PHE A 113 4.91 4.55 -13.73
CA PHE A 113 5.64 4.56 -15.00
C PHE A 113 4.70 4.50 -16.21
N ARG A 114 3.61 3.72 -16.12
CA ARG A 114 2.56 3.69 -17.14
C ARG A 114 1.86 5.04 -17.27
N GLY A 115 1.50 5.67 -16.15
CA GLY A 115 0.90 6.99 -16.09
C GLY A 115 1.81 8.07 -16.69
N ARG A 116 3.12 7.95 -16.46
CA ARG A 116 4.13 8.83 -17.06
C ARG A 116 4.25 8.64 -18.57
N LYS A 117 4.32 7.40 -19.05
CA LYS A 117 4.40 7.07 -20.48
C LYS A 117 3.16 7.50 -21.26
N SER A 118 1.99 7.43 -20.63
CA SER A 118 0.70 7.86 -21.21
C SER A 118 0.42 9.36 -21.05
N GLY A 119 1.35 10.13 -20.48
CA GLY A 119 1.21 11.58 -20.30
C GLY A 119 0.23 12.01 -19.20
N LYS A 120 -0.29 11.07 -18.40
CA LYS A 120 -1.15 11.38 -17.24
C LYS A 120 -0.36 11.98 -16.08
N ILE A 121 0.91 11.60 -15.96
CA ILE A 121 1.89 12.22 -15.07
C ILE A 121 2.79 13.10 -15.92
N ILE A 122 2.83 14.40 -15.61
CA ILE A 122 3.36 15.44 -16.51
C ILE A 122 4.88 15.35 -16.69
N SER A 123 5.62 15.13 -15.59
CA SER A 123 7.08 15.21 -15.59
C SER A 123 7.71 14.04 -14.85
N ASP A 124 8.96 13.74 -15.21
CA ASP A 124 9.75 12.72 -14.52
C ASP A 124 10.02 13.11 -13.06
N ALA A 125 10.16 14.41 -12.77
CA ALA A 125 10.29 14.91 -11.41
C ALA A 125 9.08 14.55 -10.53
N ILE A 126 7.86 14.67 -11.07
CA ILE A 126 6.64 14.27 -10.36
C ILE A 126 6.56 12.74 -10.22
N ALA A 127 6.95 12.00 -11.26
CA ALA A 127 6.99 10.54 -11.19
C ALA A 127 7.96 10.05 -10.11
N CYS A 128 9.16 10.63 -10.03
CA CYS A 128 10.12 10.36 -8.96
C CYS A 128 9.54 10.71 -7.59
N LYS A 129 8.90 11.88 -7.46
CA LYS A 129 8.26 12.30 -6.21
C LYS A 129 7.19 11.31 -5.74
N LEU A 130 6.36 10.80 -6.65
CA LEU A 130 5.38 9.76 -6.34
C LEU A 130 6.05 8.46 -5.88
N CYS A 131 7.17 8.08 -6.50
CA CYS A 131 7.93 6.90 -6.09
C CYS A 131 8.49 7.03 -4.67
N ASP A 132 9.06 8.19 -4.34
CA ASP A 132 9.66 8.47 -3.03
C ASP A 132 8.62 8.38 -1.92
N VAL A 133 7.43 8.96 -2.14
CA VAL A 133 6.38 9.01 -1.12
C VAL A 133 5.74 7.64 -0.86
N CYS A 134 5.85 6.68 -1.77
CA CYS A 134 5.33 5.33 -1.54
C CYS A 134 6.20 4.49 -0.57
N PHE A 135 7.40 4.94 -0.21
CA PHE A 135 8.33 4.24 0.69
C PHE A 135 8.45 4.86 2.10
N TYR A 136 7.77 5.98 2.37
CA TYR A 136 7.78 6.64 3.68
C TYR A 136 6.53 6.34 4.50
#